data_AF-A0AAX3JCD1-F1
#
_entry.id   AF-A0AAX3JCD1-F1
#
_cell.length_a   1.000
_cell.length_b   1.000
_cell.length_c   1.000
_cell.angle_alpha   90.00
_cell.angle_beta   90.00
_cell.angle_gamma   90.00
#
_symmetry.space_group_name_H-M   'P 1'
#
loop_
_entity.id
_entity.type
_entity.pdbx_description
1 polymer ?
#
loop_
_entity_poly.entity_id
_entity_poly.type
_entity_poly.pdbx_seq_one_letter_code
_entity_poly.pdbx_strand_id
1 'polypeptide(L)'
;MTTLIDTIKPTETYIESLLPLALDGRTEEAFLVSYLENLVKRASSSRFAYRAFGPWWPAVKTLLLERATTKFGQVVESDVAEIYSLSRPALTVIAAHLYADDRTENDAVFSAVHLLPVMPSADDTEPYMYVSYDESIEKRRF
;
A
#
# COMPACT_ATOMS: atom_id res chain seq x y z
N MET A 1 9.74 19.52 11.71
CA MET A 1 9.55 18.12 12.18
C MET A 1 9.03 17.35 10.99
N THR A 2 9.70 16.26 10.61
CA THR A 2 9.34 15.53 9.40
C THR A 2 8.05 14.76 9.59
N THR A 3 7.20 14.80 8.57
CA THR A 3 5.88 14.19 8.54
C THR A 3 5.82 13.13 7.45
N LEU A 4 4.73 12.37 7.43
CA LEU A 4 4.50 11.35 6.42
C LEU A 4 4.45 11.93 4.99
N ILE A 5 4.06 13.21 4.83
CA ILE A 5 4.03 13.91 3.53
C ILE A 5 5.43 14.03 2.92
N ASP A 6 6.45 14.17 3.77
CA ASP A 6 7.84 14.39 3.39
C ASP A 6 8.55 13.10 2.95
N THR A 7 7.86 11.96 3.03
CA THR A 7 8.43 10.66 2.63
C THR A 7 8.58 10.55 1.11
N ILE A 8 9.67 9.92 0.69
CA ILE A 8 9.95 9.64 -0.71
C ILE A 8 9.01 8.53 -1.18
N LYS A 9 8.26 8.82 -2.24
CA LYS A 9 7.39 7.89 -2.96
C LYS A 9 7.91 7.74 -4.40
N PRO A 10 7.69 6.58 -5.05
CA PRO A 10 7.92 6.47 -6.48
C PRO A 10 7.09 7.53 -7.21
N THR A 11 7.68 8.19 -8.20
CA THR A 11 6.98 9.21 -8.98
C THR A 11 5.91 8.56 -9.86
N GLU A 12 4.81 9.27 -10.12
CA GLU A 12 3.77 8.74 -11.03
C GLU A 12 4.36 8.42 -12.40
N THR A 13 5.25 9.25 -12.94
CA THR A 13 5.95 8.98 -14.21
C THR A 13 6.72 7.66 -14.21
N TYR A 14 7.34 7.30 -13.08
CA TYR A 14 8.02 6.02 -12.95
C TYR A 14 7.01 4.87 -12.94
N ILE A 15 5.94 4.97 -12.15
CA ILE A 15 4.89 3.94 -12.09
C ILE A 15 4.18 3.77 -13.45
N GLU A 16 3.93 4.86 -14.15
CA GLU A 16 3.41 4.89 -15.53
C GLU A 16 4.27 4.07 -16.48
N SER A 17 5.60 4.17 -16.36
CA SER A 17 6.51 3.40 -17.22
C SER A 17 6.41 1.89 -17.00
N LEU A 18 5.97 1.46 -15.82
CA LEU A 18 5.77 0.05 -15.46
C LEU A 18 4.35 -0.45 -15.79
N LEU A 19 3.42 0.47 -16.05
CA LEU A 19 2.01 0.13 -16.28
C LEU A 19 1.82 -0.87 -17.43
N PRO A 20 2.42 -0.71 -18.63
CA PRO A 20 2.22 -1.68 -19.71
C PRO A 20 2.65 -3.11 -19.34
N LEU A 21 3.72 -3.24 -18.56
CA LEU A 21 4.21 -4.52 -18.06
C LEU A 21 3.24 -5.13 -17.03
N ALA A 22 2.76 -4.33 -16.09
CA ALA A 22 1.82 -4.80 -15.07
C ALA A 22 0.45 -5.22 -15.67
N LEU A 23 -0.01 -4.47 -16.68
CA LEU A 23 -1.27 -4.76 -17.37
C LEU A 23 -1.20 -6.07 -18.15
N ASP A 24 -0.06 -6.38 -18.78
CA ASP A 24 0.12 -7.59 -19.59
C ASP A 24 -1.00 -7.74 -20.65
N GLY A 25 -1.26 -6.64 -21.39
CA GLY A 25 -2.30 -6.56 -22.41
C GLY A 25 -3.74 -6.42 -21.90
N ARG A 26 -3.98 -6.42 -20.58
CA ARG A 26 -5.30 -6.17 -19.98
C ARG A 26 -5.62 -4.67 -19.90
N THR A 27 -6.90 -4.34 -19.72
CA THR A 27 -7.30 -2.99 -19.31
C THR A 27 -6.93 -2.74 -17.85
N GLU A 28 -6.77 -1.47 -17.45
CA GLU A 28 -6.51 -1.10 -16.05
C GLU A 28 -7.57 -1.64 -15.10
N GLU A 29 -8.85 -1.57 -15.48
CA GLU A 29 -9.94 -2.09 -14.66
C GLU A 29 -9.85 -3.61 -14.49
N ALA A 30 -9.61 -4.36 -15.57
CA ALA A 30 -9.46 -5.82 -15.49
C ALA A 30 -8.23 -6.24 -14.66
N PHE A 31 -7.13 -5.49 -14.79
CA PHE A 31 -5.94 -5.66 -13.96
C PHE A 31 -6.26 -5.41 -12.48
N LEU A 32 -6.91 -4.29 -12.17
CA LEU A 32 -7.22 -3.87 -10.81
C LEU A 32 -8.15 -4.87 -10.11
N VAL A 33 -9.21 -5.34 -10.79
CA VAL A 33 -10.08 -6.42 -10.30
C VAL A 33 -9.24 -7.64 -9.91
N SER A 34 -8.47 -8.15 -10.87
CA SER A 34 -7.68 -9.37 -10.69
C SER A 34 -6.63 -9.23 -9.57
N TYR A 35 -5.97 -8.08 -9.50
CA TYR A 35 -4.97 -7.79 -8.47
C TYR A 35 -5.60 -7.77 -7.07
N LEU A 36 -6.69 -7.02 -6.89
CA LEU A 36 -7.35 -6.90 -5.60
C LEU A 36 -7.96 -8.23 -5.14
N GLU A 37 -8.54 -9.04 -6.04
CA GLU A 37 -9.01 -10.38 -5.71
C GLU A 37 -7.88 -11.28 -5.20
N ASN A 38 -6.73 -11.27 -5.86
CA ASN A 38 -5.57 -12.06 -5.45
C ASN A 38 -4.96 -11.55 -4.14
N LEU A 39 -4.94 -10.23 -3.95
CA LEU A 39 -4.54 -9.61 -2.70
C LEU A 39 -5.46 -10.06 -1.56
N VAL A 40 -6.78 -10.08 -1.75
CA VAL A 40 -7.74 -10.55 -0.74
C VAL A 40 -7.45 -12.00 -0.36
N LYS A 41 -7.19 -12.87 -1.35
CA LYS A 41 -6.81 -14.28 -1.08
C LYS A 41 -5.54 -14.35 -0.22
N ARG A 42 -4.51 -13.58 -0.58
CA ARG A 42 -3.22 -13.53 0.15
C ARG A 42 -3.36 -12.96 1.56
N ALA A 43 -4.01 -11.82 1.72
CA ALA A 43 -4.24 -11.20 3.03
C ALA A 43 -5.21 -12.01 3.90
N SER A 44 -6.01 -12.90 3.30
CA SER A 44 -6.85 -13.85 4.05
C SER A 44 -6.09 -15.08 4.53
N SER A 45 -5.01 -15.51 3.85
CA SER A 45 -4.25 -16.70 4.24
C SER A 45 -3.28 -16.42 5.39
N SER A 46 -2.80 -15.19 5.51
CA SER A 46 -2.01 -14.74 6.65
C SER A 46 -2.50 -13.40 7.16
N ARG A 47 -2.94 -13.38 8.41
CA ARG A 47 -3.54 -12.21 9.08
C ARG A 47 -2.69 -10.95 8.94
N PHE A 48 -1.38 -11.06 9.06
CA PHE A 48 -0.46 -9.91 9.07
C PHE A 48 0.17 -9.62 7.70
N ALA A 49 -0.24 -10.32 6.64
CA ALA A 49 0.31 -10.08 5.30
C ALA A 49 -0.01 -8.68 4.74
N TYR A 50 -1.03 -7.99 5.29
CA TYR A 50 -1.31 -6.60 4.92
C TYR A 50 -0.16 -5.65 5.29
N ARG A 51 0.63 -5.97 6.31
CA ARG A 51 1.74 -5.14 6.78
C ARG A 51 2.84 -4.99 5.72
N ALA A 52 2.95 -5.94 4.78
CA ALA A 52 3.87 -5.81 3.66
C ALA A 52 3.63 -4.54 2.83
N PHE A 53 2.41 -4.02 2.80
CA PHE A 53 2.07 -2.79 2.09
C PHE A 53 2.45 -1.52 2.86
N GLY A 54 2.76 -1.63 4.16
CA GLY A 54 3.14 -0.50 5.00
C GLY A 54 2.16 0.68 4.89
N PRO A 55 2.64 1.87 4.56
CA PRO A 55 1.79 3.07 4.46
C PRO A 55 0.88 3.09 3.22
N TRP A 56 1.07 2.17 2.27
CA TRP A 56 0.14 2.01 1.13
C TRP A 56 -1.14 1.26 1.50
N TRP A 57 -1.16 0.57 2.64
CA TRP A 57 -2.30 -0.26 3.04
C TRP A 57 -3.63 0.52 3.11
N PRO A 58 -3.71 1.71 3.74
CA PRO A 58 -4.95 2.50 3.77
C PRO A 58 -5.50 2.82 2.38
N ALA A 59 -4.66 3.22 1.42
CA ALA A 59 -5.08 3.50 0.05
C ALA A 59 -5.60 2.22 -0.66
N VAL A 60 -4.89 1.11 -0.51
CA VAL A 60 -5.34 -0.20 -1.04
C VAL A 60 -6.67 -0.64 -0.41
N LYS A 61 -6.83 -0.42 0.89
CA LYS A 61 -8.07 -0.76 1.61
C LYS A 61 -9.25 0.08 1.13
N THR A 62 -9.05 1.36 0.82
CA THR A 62 -10.07 2.20 0.17
C THR A 62 -10.55 1.57 -1.13
N LEU A 63 -9.62 1.14 -2.01
CA LEU A 63 -9.96 0.49 -3.27
C LEU A 63 -10.71 -0.85 -3.08
N LEU A 64 -10.42 -1.58 -2.01
CA LEU A 64 -11.18 -2.79 -1.65
C LEU A 64 -12.61 -2.44 -1.21
N LEU A 65 -12.79 -1.38 -0.43
CA LEU A 65 -14.10 -0.94 0.08
C LEU A 65 -15.00 -0.38 -1.03
N GLU A 66 -14.43 0.36 -1.98
CA GLU A 66 -15.14 0.82 -3.19
C GLU A 66 -15.74 -0.34 -3.99
N ARG A 67 -15.10 -1.52 -3.90
CA ARG A 67 -15.57 -2.77 -4.51
C ARG A 67 -16.35 -3.67 -3.55
N ALA A 68 -16.92 -3.08 -2.49
CA ALA A 68 -17.70 -3.75 -1.45
C ALA A 68 -16.95 -4.87 -0.68
N THR A 69 -15.62 -4.91 -0.72
CA THR A 69 -14.83 -5.88 0.05
C THR A 69 -14.60 -5.39 1.47
N THR A 70 -15.52 -5.74 2.37
CA THR A 70 -15.49 -5.32 3.79
C THR A 70 -14.72 -6.29 4.70
N LYS A 71 -14.11 -7.33 4.12
CA LYS A 71 -13.45 -8.39 4.87
C LYS A 71 -12.33 -7.86 5.77
N PHE A 72 -11.68 -6.75 5.48
CA PHE A 72 -10.63 -6.21 6.35
C PHE A 72 -11.11 -5.08 7.27
N GLY A 73 -12.43 -5.01 7.48
CA GLY A 73 -13.09 -3.89 8.17
C GLY A 73 -13.27 -2.68 7.26
N GLN A 74 -14.02 -1.71 7.74
CA GLN A 74 -14.46 -0.54 6.96
C GLN A 74 -13.78 0.76 7.38
N VAL A 75 -13.00 0.74 8.46
CA VAL A 75 -12.27 1.91 8.95
C VAL A 75 -10.95 2.05 8.18
N VAL A 76 -10.70 3.23 7.63
CA VAL A 76 -9.47 3.59 6.91
C VAL A 76 -8.88 4.84 7.54
N GLU A 77 -7.56 4.89 7.65
CA GLU A 77 -6.83 6.12 7.95
C GLU A 77 -6.81 7.01 6.70
N SER A 78 -7.85 7.85 6.56
CA SER A 78 -8.08 8.64 5.33
C SER A 78 -6.90 9.56 4.97
N ASP A 79 -6.27 10.20 5.95
CA ASP A 79 -5.13 11.10 5.71
C ASP A 79 -3.94 10.35 5.11
N VAL A 80 -3.66 9.14 5.61
CA VAL A 80 -2.59 8.28 5.06
C VAL A 80 -2.98 7.78 3.67
N ALA A 81 -4.25 7.38 3.48
CA ALA A 81 -4.75 6.96 2.19
C ALA A 81 -4.62 8.07 1.14
N GLU A 82 -4.88 9.33 1.50
CA GLU A 82 -4.70 10.48 0.62
C GLU A 82 -3.23 10.70 0.24
N ILE A 83 -2.30 10.61 1.21
CA ILE A 83 -0.85 10.77 0.97
C ILE A 83 -0.27 9.68 0.05
N TYR A 84 -0.84 8.47 0.10
CA TYR A 84 -0.38 7.28 -0.63
C TYR A 84 -1.31 6.86 -1.78
N SER A 85 -2.25 7.71 -2.17
CA SER A 85 -3.03 7.50 -3.39
C SER A 85 -2.33 8.21 -4.56
N LEU A 86 -2.23 7.52 -5.69
CA LEU A 86 -1.86 8.12 -6.96
C LEU A 86 -3.12 8.50 -7.75
N SER A 87 -2.93 9.28 -8.81
CA SER A 87 -3.99 9.82 -9.67
C SER A 87 -4.93 8.75 -10.25
N ARG A 88 -4.45 7.52 -10.43
CA ARG A 88 -5.23 6.38 -10.90
C ARG A 88 -5.12 5.17 -9.97
N PRO A 89 -6.23 4.45 -9.70
CA PRO A 89 -6.22 3.24 -8.87
C PRO A 89 -5.19 2.17 -9.30
N ALA A 90 -5.00 1.97 -10.61
CA ALA A 90 -4.02 1.03 -11.13
C ALA A 90 -2.58 1.41 -10.74
N LEU A 91 -2.25 2.70 -10.79
CA LEU A 91 -0.95 3.21 -10.37
C LEU A 91 -0.75 3.00 -8.86
N THR A 92 -1.76 3.31 -8.05
CA THR A 92 -1.72 3.10 -6.59
C THR A 92 -1.40 1.66 -6.24
N VAL A 93 -2.08 0.68 -6.85
CA VAL A 93 -1.82 -0.74 -6.54
C VAL A 93 -0.46 -1.23 -7.05
N ILE A 94 0.05 -0.69 -8.16
CA ILE A 94 1.40 -1.00 -8.64
C ILE A 94 2.45 -0.45 -7.67
N ALA A 95 2.32 0.80 -7.24
CA ALA A 95 3.24 1.39 -6.27
C ALA A 95 3.22 0.62 -4.93
N ALA A 96 2.03 0.24 -4.46
CA ALA A 96 1.87 -0.61 -3.29
C ALA A 96 2.49 -2.01 -3.48
N HIS A 97 2.39 -2.59 -4.67
CA HIS A 97 3.00 -3.88 -5.00
C HIS A 97 4.52 -3.81 -4.95
N LEU A 98 5.13 -2.79 -5.58
CA LEU A 98 6.58 -2.59 -5.56
C LEU A 98 7.10 -2.44 -4.12
N TYR A 99 6.38 -1.69 -3.29
CA TYR A 99 6.72 -1.58 -1.87
C TYR A 99 6.65 -2.94 -1.18
N ALA A 100 5.57 -3.70 -1.38
CA ALA A 100 5.42 -5.03 -0.78
C ALA A 100 6.45 -6.05 -1.28
N ASP A 101 6.90 -5.93 -2.53
CA ASP A 101 7.94 -6.79 -3.11
C ASP A 101 9.29 -6.51 -2.45
N ASP A 102 9.69 -5.25 -2.30
CA ASP A 102 10.89 -4.87 -1.52
C ASP A 102 10.84 -5.41 -0.08
N ARG A 103 9.67 -5.32 0.58
CA ARG A 103 9.48 -5.92 1.91
C ARG A 103 9.62 -7.44 1.90
N THR A 104 9.26 -8.09 0.81
CA THR A 104 9.40 -9.54 0.65
C THR A 104 10.85 -9.93 0.43
N GLU A 105 11.58 -9.20 -0.41
CA GLU A 105 13.01 -9.42 -0.67
C GLU A 105 13.86 -9.21 0.59
N ASN A 106 13.42 -8.35 1.50
CA ASN A 106 14.11 -8.05 2.76
C ASN A 106 13.57 -8.82 3.99
N ASP A 107 12.83 -9.92 3.80
CA ASP A 107 12.26 -10.76 4.88
C ASP A 107 11.40 -9.99 5.91
N ALA A 108 10.80 -8.87 5.49
CA ALA A 108 10.13 -7.91 6.36
C ALA A 108 8.60 -7.84 6.14
N VAL A 109 8.03 -8.85 5.47
CA VAL A 109 6.61 -8.98 5.08
C VAL A 109 5.65 -8.80 6.25
N PHE A 110 5.99 -9.29 7.44
CA PHE A 110 5.13 -9.25 8.63
C PHE A 110 5.49 -8.15 9.63
N SER A 111 6.57 -7.41 9.38
CA SER A 111 6.98 -6.30 10.24
C SER A 111 5.94 -5.18 10.15
N ALA A 112 5.44 -4.74 11.30
CA ALA A 112 4.57 -3.57 11.38
C ALA A 112 5.37 -2.27 11.28
N VAL A 113 6.69 -2.29 11.46
CA VAL A 113 7.53 -1.09 11.48
C VAL A 113 8.20 -0.89 10.12
N HIS A 114 8.05 0.32 9.60
CA HIS A 114 8.55 0.78 8.31
C HIS A 114 9.40 2.03 8.51
N LEU A 115 10.65 1.98 8.09
CA LEU A 115 11.54 3.14 8.06
C LEU A 115 11.49 3.74 6.65
N LEU A 116 10.80 4.86 6.52
CA LEU A 116 10.51 5.49 5.25
C LEU A 116 11.57 6.56 4.96
N PRO A 117 12.26 6.50 3.80
CA PRO A 117 13.19 7.55 3.43
C PRO A 117 12.43 8.86 3.24
N VAL A 118 13.06 9.97 3.62
CA VAL A 118 12.48 11.31 3.60
C VAL A 118 13.21 12.21 2.60
N MET A 119 12.51 13.20 2.07
CA MET A 119 13.07 14.12 1.08
C MET A 119 14.28 14.87 1.66
N PRO A 120 15.36 15.09 0.89
CA PRO A 120 16.51 15.86 1.36
C PRO A 120 16.19 17.32 1.73
N SER A 121 15.04 17.83 1.27
CA SER A 121 14.52 19.16 1.58
C SER A 121 13.67 19.21 2.86
N ALA A 122 13.45 18.09 3.54
CA ALA A 122 12.71 18.05 4.79
C ALA A 122 13.53 18.68 5.94
N ASP A 123 12.84 19.17 6.97
CA ASP A 123 13.48 19.75 8.16
C ASP A 123 14.39 18.76 8.90
N ASP A 124 14.01 17.49 8.90
CA ASP A 124 14.76 16.37 9.47
C ASP A 124 14.87 15.26 8.42
N THR A 125 16.09 14.76 8.25
CA THR A 125 16.44 13.79 7.20
C THR A 125 16.55 12.35 7.73
N GLU A 126 16.30 12.13 9.03
CA GLU A 126 16.17 10.79 9.57
C GLU A 126 14.97 10.05 8.96
N PRO A 127 15.07 8.72 8.72
CA PRO A 127 13.95 7.95 8.19
C PRO A 127 12.71 8.06 9.07
N TYR A 128 11.57 8.40 8.47
CA TYR A 128 10.30 8.49 9.18
C TYR A 128 9.81 7.09 9.57
N MET A 129 9.61 6.85 10.87
CA MET A 129 9.08 5.58 11.36
C MET A 129 7.56 5.55 11.22
N TYR A 130 7.05 4.72 10.32
CA TYR A 130 5.64 4.42 10.17
C TYR A 130 5.29 3.04 10.76
N VAL A 131 4.18 2.95 11.49
CA VAL A 131 3.66 1.69 12.01
C VAL A 131 2.39 1.31 11.25
N SER A 132 2.46 0.24 10.46
CA SER A 132 1.31 -0.31 9.75
C SER A 132 0.43 -1.10 10.72
N TYR A 133 -0.64 -0.46 11.18
CA TYR A 133 -1.59 -1.01 12.14
C TYR A 133 -3.02 -0.81 11.65
N ASP A 134 -3.65 -1.88 11.19
CA ASP A 134 -5.08 -1.88 10.87
C ASP A 134 -5.89 -2.45 12.03
N GLU A 135 -6.51 -1.57 12.81
CA GLU A 135 -7.29 -1.95 14.00
C GLU A 135 -8.33 -3.05 13.71
N SER A 136 -8.98 -3.00 12.53
CA SER A 136 -10.02 -3.97 12.17
C SER A 136 -9.45 -5.37 11.95
N ILE A 137 -8.23 -5.46 11.43
CA ILE A 137 -7.51 -6.73 11.27
C ILE A 137 -6.88 -7.18 12.60
N GLU A 138 -6.32 -6.25 13.36
CA GLU A 138 -5.56 -6.48 14.61
C GLU A 138 -6.43 -6.84 15.81
N LYS A 139 -7.70 -6.41 15.84
CA LYS A 139 -8.65 -6.79 16.89
C LYS A 139 -9.50 -8.01 16.56
N ARG A 140 -9.43 -8.53 15.34
CA ARG A 140 -10.23 -9.68 14.92
C ARG A 140 -9.87 -10.94 15.73
N ARG A 141 -10.81 -11.43 16.54
CA ARG A 141 -10.71 -12.70 17.27
C ARG A 141 -11.21 -13.83 16.36
N PHE A 142 -10.48 -14.94 16.32
CA PHE A 142 -10.92 -16.20 15.68
C PHE A 142 -11.68 -17.05 16.70
#